data_AF-A0A660UNE1-F1
#
_entry.id   AF-A0A660UNE1-F1
#
_cell.length_a   1.000
_cell.length_b   1.000
_cell.length_c   1.000
_cell.angle_alpha   90.00
_cell.angle_beta   90.00
_cell.angle_gamma   90.00
#
_symmetry.space_group_name_H-M   'P 1'
#
loop_
_entity.id
_entity.type
_entity.pdbx_description
1 polymer ?
#
loop_
_entity_poly.entity_id
_entity_poly.type
_entity_poly.pdbx_seq_one_letter_code
_entity_poly.pdbx_strand_id
1 'polypeptide(L)' 'MRPKRHGSRHDIYVNPGTDRQTPIPRHPEIKNSLVALIKKQLGI' A
#
# COMPACT_ATOMS: atom_id res chain seq x y z
N MET A 1 10.01 -2.83 -2.93
CA MET A 1 8.63 -3.29 -2.62
C MET A 1 7.95 -3.57 -3.96
N ARG A 2 7.48 -4.80 -4.20
CA ARG A 2 6.71 -5.13 -5.43
C ARG A 2 5.30 -5.55 -5.02
N PRO A 3 4.27 -5.18 -5.79
CA PRO A 3 2.91 -5.59 -5.49
C PRO A 3 2.75 -7.12 -5.60
N LYS A 4 2.16 -7.74 -4.57
CA LYS A 4 1.93 -9.20 -4.44
C LYS A 4 0.71 -9.66 -5.25
N ARG A 5 -0.30 -8.79 -5.41
CA ARG A 5 -1.50 -9.05 -6.21
C ARG A 5 -1.99 -7.77 -6.85
N HIS A 6 -2.37 -7.82 -8.13
CA HIS A 6 -3.02 -6.70 -8.81
C HIS A 6 -4.53 -6.90 -8.79
N GLY A 7 -5.24 -5.94 -8.22
CA GLY A 7 -6.69 -5.82 -8.33
C GLY A 7 -7.06 -4.71 -9.30
N SER A 8 -8.33 -4.65 -9.70
CA SER A 8 -8.79 -3.72 -10.74
C SER A 8 -8.53 -2.24 -10.40
N ARG A 9 -8.63 -1.83 -9.12
CA ARG A 9 -8.37 -0.45 -8.65
C ARG A 9 -7.32 -0.33 -7.54
N HIS A 10 -6.88 -1.45 -6.98
CA HIS A 10 -5.94 -1.49 -5.86
C HIS A 10 -4.93 -2.61 -6.08
N ASP A 11 -3.69 -2.36 -5.70
CA ASP A 11 -2.64 -3.38 -5.64
C ASP A 11 -2.35 -3.72 -4.19
N ILE A 12 -2.16 -5.00 -3.89
CA ILE A 12 -1.72 -5.41 -2.54
C ILE A 12 -0.20 -5.32 -2.49
N TYR A 13 0.29 -4.51 -1.57
CA TYR A 13 1.72 -4.41 -1.27
C TYR A 13 2.05 -5.13 0.02
N VAL A 14 3.21 -5.78 0.05
CA VAL A 14 3.77 -6.42 1.24
C VAL A 14 5.11 -5.78 1.57
N ASN A 15 5.31 -5.42 2.83
CA ASN A 15 6.59 -5.02 3.36
C ASN A 15 7.36 -6.28 3.84
N PRO A 16 8.42 -6.72 3.15
CA PRO A 16 9.16 -7.92 3.54
C PRO A 16 9.92 -7.75 4.87
N GLY A 17 10.16 -6.53 5.35
CA GLY A 17 10.82 -6.28 6.62
C GLY A 17 9.91 -6.46 7.84
N THR A 18 8.59 -6.42 7.66
CA THR A 18 7.60 -6.50 8.76
C THR A 18 6.53 -7.56 8.53
N ASP A 19 6.55 -8.23 7.37
CA ASP A 19 5.50 -9.11 6.83
C ASP A 19 4.09 -8.47 6.73
N ARG A 20 4.00 -7.14 6.90
CA ARG A 20 2.71 -6.43 6.83
C ARG A 20 2.27 -6.19 5.40
N GLN A 21 0.97 -6.22 5.18
CA GLN A 21 0.38 -6.01 3.86
C GLN A 21 -0.78 -5.01 3.88
N THR A 22 -0.91 -4.21 2.82
CA THR A 22 -2.03 -3.28 2.65
C THR A 22 -2.39 -3.07 1.17
N PRO A 23 -3.67 -2.84 0.83
CA PRO A 23 -4.06 -2.40 -0.51
C PRO A 23 -3.69 -0.92 -0.74
N ILE A 24 -3.01 -0.66 -1.85
CA ILE A 24 -2.66 0.68 -2.32
C ILE A 24 -3.52 1.01 -3.54
N PRO A 25 -4.30 2.10 -3.53
CA PRO A 25 -5.13 2.51 -4.66
C PRO A 25 -4.28 3.00 -5.84
N ARG A 26 -4.70 2.67 -7.06
CA ARG A 26 -4.10 3.17 -8.32
C ARG A 26 -4.80 4.45 -8.78
N HIS A 27 -4.71 5.49 -7.97
CA HIS A 27 -5.31 6.80 -8.26
C HIS A 27 -4.22 7.81 -8.64
N PRO A 28 -4.46 8.72 -9.59
CA PRO A 28 -3.49 9.75 -9.96
C PRO A 28 -3.27 10.75 -8.81
N GLU A 29 -4.29 10.99 -7.99
CA GLU A 29 -4.21 11.85 -6.81
C GLU A 29 -4.57 11.07 -5.54
N ILE A 30 -3.70 11.18 -4.53
CA ILE A 30 -3.87 10.55 -3.23
C ILE A 30 -3.60 11.59 -2.15
N LYS A 31 -4.51 11.69 -1.18
CA LYS A 31 -4.35 12.59 -0.04
C LYS A 31 -3.17 12.14 0.83
N ASN A 32 -2.38 13.08 1.34
CA ASN A 32 -1.25 12.80 2.24
C ASN A 32 -1.66 12.02 3.49
N SER A 33 -2.89 12.22 4.00
CA SER A 33 -3.44 11.45 5.13
C SER A 33 -3.55 9.95 4.82
N LEU A 34 -3.93 9.60 3.59
CA LEU A 34 -4.00 8.20 3.15
C LEU A 34 -2.59 7.61 3.00
N VAL A 35 -1.63 8.37 2.48
CA VAL A 35 -0.23 7.93 2.40
C VAL A 35 0.34 7.65 3.80
N ALA A 36 0.09 8.54 4.76
CA ALA A 36 0.53 8.35 6.14
C ALA A 36 -0.09 7.09 6.77
N LEU A 37 -1.38 6.84 6.51
CA LEU A 37 -2.05 5.63 6.97
C LEU A 37 -1.45 4.36 6.34
N ILE A 38 -1.20 4.36 5.03
CA ILE A 38 -0.59 3.24 4.29
C ILE A 38 0.81 2.94 4.86
N LYS A 39 1.63 3.96 5.11
CA LYS A 39 2.95 3.82 5.74
C LYS A 39 2.85 3.18 7.12
N LYS A 40 1.95 3.67 7.97
CA LYS A 40 1.69 3.09 9.30
C LYS A 40 1.25 1.62 9.23
N GLN A 41 0.38 1.28 8.29
CA GLN A 41 -0.09 -0.09 8.07
C GLN A 41 1.04 -1.01 7.59
N LEU A 42 1.96 -0.50 6.76
CA LEU A 42 3.13 -1.25 6.31
C LEU A 42 4.28 -1.28 7.33
N GLY A 43 4.23 -0.42 8.35
CA GLY A 43 5.29 -0.28 9.35
C GLY A 43 6.56 0.33 8.77
N ILE A 44 6.42 1.40 7.98
CA ILE A 44 7.50 2.18 7.34
C ILE A 44 7.41 3.63 7.81
#